data_AF-A0A0J0YBF8-F1
#
_entry.id   AF-A0A0J0YBF8-F1
#
_cell.length_a   1.000
_cell.length_b   1.000
_cell.length_c   1.000
_cell.angle_alpha   90.00
_cell.angle_beta   90.00
_cell.angle_gamma   90.00
#
_symmetry.space_group_name_H-M   'P 1'
#
loop_
_entity.id
_entity.type
_entity.pdbx_description
1 polymer ?
#
loop_
_entity_poly.entity_id
_entity_poly.type
_entity_poly.pdbx_seq_one_letter_code
_entity_poly.pdbx_strand_id
1 'polypeptide(L)'
;MDLSCPVSAERVNENVVRLIAFMVALIAIGCIVWSDYWPVLFLIFDFGVRAFSVGKYSLLKFIAAKTARFLNLTPKMTDLAPKKFAATMGFVFCLMITATFIFDFPVAALILTSVMTFFALLESLFAVCVGCHIYTLTQLFKKTKSY
;
A
#
# COMPACT_ATOMS: atom_id res chain seq x y z
N MET A 1 31.89 -13.76 8.05
CA MET A 1 31.20 -12.47 7.80
C MET A 1 29.76 -12.79 7.48
N ASP A 2 28.91 -12.78 8.48
CA ASP A 2 27.47 -12.99 8.31
C ASP A 2 26.89 -11.87 7.45
N LEU A 3 26.46 -12.25 6.25
CA LEU A 3 25.65 -11.41 5.37
C LEU A 3 24.36 -11.05 6.13
N SER A 4 24.39 -9.91 6.82
CA SER A 4 23.21 -9.23 7.33
C SER A 4 22.44 -8.73 6.10
N CYS A 5 21.68 -9.62 5.50
CA CYS A 5 20.74 -9.27 4.43
C CYS A 5 19.76 -8.23 5.02
N PRO A 6 19.63 -7.04 4.43
CA PRO A 6 18.58 -6.08 4.80
C PRO A 6 17.23 -6.54 4.20
N VAL A 7 16.92 -7.84 4.36
CA VAL A 7 15.71 -8.51 3.91
C VAL A 7 14.91 -8.82 5.16
N SER A 8 13.68 -8.30 5.20
CA SER A 8 12.75 -8.58 6.29
C SER A 8 12.62 -10.08 6.49
N ALA A 9 12.79 -10.57 7.72
CA ALA A 9 12.59 -12.00 8.03
C ALA A 9 11.15 -12.45 7.74
N GLU A 10 10.20 -11.50 7.70
CA GLU A 10 8.81 -11.76 7.40
C GLU A 10 8.51 -11.54 5.91
N ARG A 11 7.89 -12.55 5.30
CA ARG A 11 7.47 -12.53 3.89
C ARG A 11 5.95 -12.48 3.79
N VAL A 12 5.46 -11.89 2.71
CA VAL A 12 4.04 -11.81 2.37
C VAL A 12 3.79 -12.34 0.97
N ASN A 13 2.59 -12.89 0.72
CA ASN A 13 2.19 -13.37 -0.60
C ASN A 13 1.88 -12.18 -1.54
N GLU A 14 2.62 -12.07 -2.63
CA GLU A 14 2.47 -11.04 -3.66
C GLU A 14 1.07 -11.02 -4.26
N ASN A 15 0.44 -12.17 -4.50
CA ASN A 15 -0.91 -12.23 -5.06
C ASN A 15 -1.95 -11.63 -4.11
N VAL A 16 -1.76 -11.83 -2.80
CA VAL A 16 -2.59 -11.20 -1.77
C VAL A 16 -2.38 -9.68 -1.79
N VAL A 17 -1.14 -9.22 -1.93
CA VAL A 17 -0.84 -7.78 -2.04
C VAL A 17 -1.50 -7.17 -3.27
N ARG A 18 -1.46 -7.85 -4.43
CA ARG A 18 -2.11 -7.39 -5.68
C ARG A 18 -3.62 -7.28 -5.55
N LEU A 19 -4.26 -8.23 -4.86
CA LEU A 19 -5.69 -8.20 -4.57
C LEU A 19 -6.04 -7.05 -3.61
N ILE A 20 -5.22 -6.80 -2.59
CA ILE A 20 -5.40 -5.64 -1.71
C ILE A 20 -5.28 -4.34 -2.51
N ALA A 21 -4.27 -4.23 -3.38
CA ALA A 21 -4.07 -3.07 -4.24
C ALA A 21 -5.27 -2.84 -5.18
N PHE A 22 -5.85 -3.91 -5.71
CA PHE A 22 -7.09 -3.86 -6.49
C PHE A 22 -8.26 -3.28 -5.66
N MET A 23 -8.46 -3.80 -4.45
CA MET A 23 -9.51 -3.31 -3.54
C MET A 23 -9.32 -1.84 -3.20
N VAL A 24 -8.08 -1.42 -2.89
CA VAL A 24 -7.74 -0.02 -2.62
C VAL A 24 -8.07 0.86 -3.82
N ALA A 25 -7.73 0.43 -5.04
CA ALA A 25 -8.05 1.17 -6.26
C ALA A 25 -9.56 1.33 -6.45
N LEU A 26 -10.35 0.26 -6.26
CA LEU A 26 -11.82 0.32 -6.36
C LEU A 26 -12.42 1.29 -5.34
N ILE A 27 -11.95 1.24 -4.08
CA ILE A 27 -12.45 2.11 -3.03
C ILE A 27 -12.08 3.58 -3.32
N ALA A 28 -10.87 3.84 -3.80
CA ALA A 28 -10.41 5.17 -4.16
C ALA A 28 -11.16 5.74 -5.40
N ILE A 29 -11.43 4.91 -6.41
CA ILE A 29 -12.30 5.28 -7.54
C ILE A 29 -13.71 5.60 -7.05
N GLY A 30 -14.26 4.78 -6.14
CA GLY A 30 -15.56 5.04 -5.52
C GLY A 30 -15.60 6.40 -4.81
N CYS A 31 -14.55 6.75 -4.07
CA CYS A 31 -14.43 8.07 -3.44
C CYS A 31 -14.53 9.21 -4.46
N ILE A 32 -13.88 9.08 -5.62
CA ILE A 32 -13.94 10.09 -6.69
C ILE A 32 -15.35 10.18 -7.30
N VAL A 33 -15.99 9.03 -7.56
CA VAL A 33 -17.29 8.97 -8.25
C VAL A 33 -18.44 9.46 -7.37
N TRP A 34 -18.48 9.03 -6.10
CA TRP A 34 -19.54 9.41 -5.16
C TRP A 34 -19.25 10.71 -4.42
N SER A 35 -18.02 11.24 -4.54
CA SER A 35 -17.55 12.42 -3.79
C SER A 35 -17.72 12.28 -2.27
N ASP A 36 -17.75 11.04 -1.77
CA ASP A 36 -17.89 10.70 -0.36
C ASP A 36 -16.51 10.57 0.30
N TYR A 37 -16.36 11.13 1.50
CA TYR A 37 -15.12 11.07 2.29
C TYR A 37 -15.00 9.80 3.16
N TRP A 38 -16.12 9.11 3.42
CA TRP A 38 -16.17 7.89 4.21
C TRP A 38 -15.22 6.77 3.73
N PRO A 39 -15.09 6.50 2.42
CA PRO A 39 -14.15 5.50 1.91
C PRO A 39 -12.68 5.83 2.24
N VAL A 40 -12.31 7.12 2.27
CA VAL A 40 -10.95 7.56 2.60
C VAL A 40 -10.66 7.29 4.08
N LEU A 41 -11.62 7.56 4.99
CA LEU A 41 -11.46 7.22 6.41
C LEU A 41 -11.24 5.72 6.63
N PHE A 42 -11.97 4.88 5.90
CA PHE A 42 -11.74 3.43 5.93
C PHE A 42 -10.33 3.05 5.44
N LEU A 43 -9.84 3.70 4.36
CA LEU A 43 -8.48 3.53 3.87
C LEU A 43 -7.42 3.99 4.87
N ILE A 44 -7.64 5.09 5.60
CA ILE A 44 -6.73 5.54 6.67
C ILE A 44 -6.54 4.44 7.69
N PHE A 45 -7.65 3.83 8.16
CA PHE A 45 -7.57 2.76 9.14
C PHE A 45 -6.82 1.54 8.59
N ASP A 46 -7.15 1.10 7.37
CA ASP A 46 -6.51 -0.07 6.78
C ASP A 46 -5.02 0.15 6.48
N PHE A 47 -4.64 1.30 5.91
CA PHE A 47 -3.24 1.66 5.72
C PHE A 47 -2.51 1.84 7.05
N GLY A 48 -3.15 2.42 8.06
CA GLY A 48 -2.59 2.55 9.41
C GLY A 48 -2.30 1.19 10.03
N VAL A 49 -3.26 0.26 9.99
CA VAL A 49 -3.05 -1.12 10.46
C VAL A 49 -1.90 -1.80 9.70
N ARG A 50 -1.79 -1.62 8.38
CA ARG A 50 -0.68 -2.18 7.58
C ARG A 50 0.67 -1.50 7.83
N ALA A 51 0.67 -0.21 8.13
CA ALA A 51 1.87 0.59 8.39
C ALA A 51 2.43 0.36 9.79
N PHE A 52 1.58 0.18 10.80
CA PHE A 52 2.01 0.08 12.20
C PHE A 52 1.97 -1.35 12.74
N SER A 53 1.02 -2.20 12.34
CA SER A 53 0.96 -3.59 12.82
C SER A 53 1.91 -4.52 12.06
N VAL A 54 2.23 -5.66 12.67
CA VAL A 54 2.98 -6.78 12.04
C VAL A 54 2.06 -7.58 11.09
N GLY A 55 1.30 -6.89 10.24
CA GLY A 55 0.52 -7.46 9.15
C GLY A 55 -0.57 -8.48 9.52
N LYS A 56 -0.95 -8.69 10.79
CA LYS A 56 -1.90 -9.75 11.18
C LYS A 56 -3.38 -9.33 11.18
N TYR A 57 -3.70 -8.04 11.23
CA TYR A 57 -5.07 -7.58 11.53
C TYR A 57 -5.78 -6.75 10.43
N SER A 58 -5.21 -6.59 9.23
CA SER A 58 -5.91 -5.86 8.15
C SER A 58 -7.07 -6.72 7.59
N LEU A 59 -8.29 -6.17 7.64
CA LEU A 59 -9.50 -6.77 7.06
C LEU A 59 -9.32 -7.07 5.56
N LEU A 60 -8.72 -6.15 4.82
CA LEU A 60 -8.44 -6.33 3.38
C LEU A 60 -7.50 -7.51 3.16
N LYS A 61 -6.48 -7.67 4.02
CA LYS A 61 -5.57 -8.82 3.92
C LYS A 61 -6.28 -10.14 4.16
N PHE A 62 -7.22 -10.21 5.10
CA PHE A 62 -8.00 -11.42 5.35
C PHE A 62 -8.88 -11.78 4.14
N ILE A 63 -9.60 -10.81 3.60
CA ILE A 63 -10.45 -11.01 2.41
C ILE A 63 -9.59 -11.42 1.22
N ALA A 64 -8.50 -10.70 0.94
CA ALA A 64 -7.60 -11.00 -0.16
C ALA A 64 -6.93 -12.38 -0.02
N ALA A 65 -6.54 -12.79 1.19
CA ALA A 65 -5.98 -14.11 1.43
C ALA A 65 -7.00 -15.23 1.17
N LYS A 66 -8.25 -15.04 1.58
CA LYS A 66 -9.35 -15.98 1.30
C LYS A 66 -9.64 -16.06 -0.19
N THR A 67 -9.68 -14.92 -0.89
CA THR A 67 -9.88 -14.84 -2.33
C THR A 67 -8.74 -15.49 -3.11
N ALA A 68 -7.48 -15.25 -2.72
CA ALA A 68 -6.32 -15.89 -3.34
C ALA A 68 -6.35 -17.42 -3.19
N ARG A 69 -6.80 -17.91 -2.03
CA ARG A 69 -6.98 -19.34 -1.77
C ARG A 69 -8.10 -19.93 -2.62
N PHE A 70 -9.22 -19.20 -2.74
CA PHE A 70 -10.36 -19.62 -3.57
C PHE A 70 -9.99 -19.73 -5.05
N LEU A 71 -9.18 -18.79 -5.55
CA LEU A 71 -8.67 -18.77 -6.92
C LEU A 71 -7.48 -19.73 -7.16
N ASN A 72 -7.07 -20.51 -6.15
CA ASN A 72 -5.90 -21.41 -6.20
C ASN A 72 -4.63 -20.75 -6.76
N LEU A 73 -4.40 -19.48 -6.42
CA LEU A 73 -3.23 -18.75 -6.90
C LEU A 73 -1.96 -19.27 -6.22
N THR A 74 -0.96 -19.67 -7.01
CA THR A 74 0.33 -20.12 -6.49
C THR A 74 0.97 -19.01 -5.64
N PRO A 75 1.30 -19.26 -4.37
CA PRO A 75 1.84 -18.24 -3.48
C PRO A 75 3.24 -17.83 -3.93
N LYS A 76 3.41 -16.55 -4.27
CA LYS A 76 4.71 -15.95 -4.56
C LYS A 76 5.12 -15.06 -3.38
N MET A 77 6.21 -15.40 -2.70
CA MET A 77 6.63 -14.70 -1.49
C MET A 77 7.49 -13.47 -1.83
N THR A 78 7.18 -12.33 -1.19
CA THR A 78 7.93 -11.07 -1.29
C THR A 78 8.19 -10.48 0.09
N ASP A 79 9.15 -9.56 0.21
CA ASP A 79 9.57 -8.97 1.49
C ASP A 79 8.50 -8.05 2.09
N LEU A 80 8.25 -8.19 3.39
CA LEU A 80 7.26 -7.36 4.08
C LEU A 80 7.75 -5.92 4.31
N ALA A 81 9.03 -5.72 4.65
CA ALA A 81 9.57 -4.38 4.96
C ALA A 81 9.29 -3.30 3.90
N PRO A 82 9.59 -3.49 2.59
CA PRO A 82 9.26 -2.50 1.58
C PRO A 82 7.75 -2.27 1.43
N LYS A 83 6.93 -3.30 1.66
CA LYS A 83 5.46 -3.18 1.63
C LYS A 83 4.93 -2.40 2.83
N LYS A 84 5.54 -2.53 4.00
CA LYS A 84 5.21 -1.73 5.19
C LYS A 84 5.50 -0.25 4.95
N PHE A 85 6.65 0.05 4.33
CA PHE A 85 6.98 1.43 3.91
C PHE A 85 5.98 1.99 2.91
N ALA A 86 5.61 1.20 1.89
CA ALA A 86 4.58 1.60 0.93
C ALA A 86 3.22 1.87 1.61
N ALA A 87 2.84 1.06 2.61
CA ALA A 87 1.63 1.28 3.40
C ALA A 87 1.70 2.58 4.23
N THR A 88 2.85 2.90 4.81
CA THR A 88 3.06 4.19 5.51
C THR A 88 2.89 5.37 4.57
N MET A 89 3.43 5.31 3.35
CA MET A 89 3.22 6.37 2.35
C MET A 89 1.73 6.49 1.99
N GLY A 90 1.04 5.37 1.77
CA GLY A 90 -0.41 5.36 1.53
C GLY A 90 -1.21 5.98 2.68
N PHE A 91 -0.82 5.71 3.93
CA PHE A 91 -1.43 6.34 5.12
C PHE A 91 -1.26 7.86 5.11
N VAL A 92 -0.05 8.36 4.81
CA VAL A 92 0.23 9.80 4.71
C VAL A 92 -0.60 10.44 3.59
N PHE A 93 -0.71 9.79 2.42
CA PHE A 93 -1.60 10.26 1.36
C PHE A 93 -3.05 10.37 1.81
N CYS A 94 -3.58 9.38 2.53
CA CYS A 94 -4.95 9.42 3.01
C CYS A 94 -5.18 10.54 4.05
N LEU A 95 -4.19 10.81 4.91
CA LEU A 95 -4.25 11.97 5.82
C LEU A 95 -4.25 13.30 5.07
N MET A 96 -3.41 13.44 4.04
CA MET A 96 -3.40 14.65 3.20
C MET A 96 -4.72 14.83 2.46
N ILE A 97 -5.28 13.76 1.89
CA ILE A 97 -6.59 13.77 1.23
C ILE A 97 -7.67 14.24 2.22
N THR A 98 -7.68 13.67 3.43
CA THR A 98 -8.64 14.06 4.48
C THR A 98 -8.47 15.51 4.89
N ALA A 99 -7.23 16.00 5.04
CA ALA A 99 -6.97 17.41 5.32
C ALA A 99 -7.50 18.30 4.19
N THR A 100 -7.26 17.96 2.92
CA THR A 100 -7.80 18.75 1.79
C THR A 100 -9.32 18.77 1.75
N PHE A 101 -10.00 17.72 2.21
CA PHE A 101 -11.46 17.74 2.39
C PHE A 101 -11.90 18.67 3.52
N ILE A 102 -11.20 18.68 4.67
CA ILE A 102 -11.53 19.57 5.80
C ILE A 102 -11.34 21.05 5.43
N PHE A 103 -10.33 21.36 4.63
CA PHE A 103 -10.04 22.71 4.17
C PHE A 103 -10.77 23.12 2.88
N ASP A 104 -11.71 22.28 2.39
CA ASP A 104 -12.54 22.53 1.21
C ASP A 104 -11.72 22.77 -0.10
N PHE A 105 -10.65 22.01 -0.30
CA PHE A 105 -9.84 22.03 -1.52
C PHE A 105 -10.10 20.80 -2.42
N PRO A 106 -11.21 20.77 -3.18
CA PRO A 106 -11.64 19.57 -3.92
C PRO A 106 -10.67 19.17 -5.03
N VAL A 107 -10.03 20.14 -5.69
CA VAL A 107 -9.05 19.88 -6.76
C VAL A 107 -7.82 19.17 -6.20
N ALA A 108 -7.33 19.58 -5.03
CA ALA A 108 -6.18 18.95 -4.39
C ALA A 108 -6.51 17.51 -3.94
N ALA A 109 -7.69 17.31 -3.35
CA ALA A 109 -8.19 15.98 -2.96
C ALA A 109 -8.29 15.04 -4.17
N LEU A 110 -8.81 15.54 -5.31
CA LEU A 110 -8.93 14.79 -6.55
C LEU A 110 -7.56 14.38 -7.10
N ILE A 111 -6.58 15.30 -7.15
CA ILE A 111 -5.23 15.01 -7.62
C ILE A 111 -4.58 13.94 -6.75
N LEU A 112 -4.60 14.12 -5.42
CA LEU A 112 -3.99 13.18 -4.47
C LEU A 112 -4.61 11.78 -4.58
N THR A 113 -5.94 11.71 -4.63
CA THR A 113 -6.68 10.44 -4.74
C THR A 113 -6.42 9.77 -6.08
N SER A 114 -6.32 10.53 -7.17
CA SER A 114 -6.00 10.02 -8.50
C SER A 114 -4.59 9.44 -8.58
N VAL A 115 -3.60 10.14 -8.02
CA VAL A 115 -2.21 9.65 -7.94
C VAL A 115 -2.13 8.36 -7.11
N MET A 116 -2.80 8.33 -5.95
CA MET A 116 -2.86 7.12 -5.12
C MET A 116 -3.52 5.95 -5.85
N THR A 117 -4.62 6.21 -6.55
CA THR A 117 -5.34 5.23 -7.37
C THR A 117 -4.44 4.68 -8.47
N PHE A 118 -3.71 5.54 -9.18
CA PHE A 118 -2.78 5.14 -10.22
C PHE A 118 -1.70 4.19 -9.70
N PHE A 119 -1.08 4.49 -8.55
CA PHE A 119 -0.10 3.59 -7.93
C PHE A 119 -0.71 2.27 -7.47
N ALA A 120 -1.95 2.28 -6.96
CA ALA A 120 -2.66 1.07 -6.59
C ALA A 120 -2.97 0.18 -7.80
N LEU A 121 -3.35 0.77 -8.94
CA LEU A 121 -3.56 0.04 -10.19
C LEU A 121 -2.25 -0.54 -10.74
N LEU A 122 -1.16 0.22 -10.68
CA LEU A 122 0.17 -0.25 -11.11
C LEU A 122 0.60 -1.51 -10.35
N GLU A 123 0.40 -1.50 -9.03
CA GLU A 123 0.70 -2.63 -8.16
C GLU A 123 -0.25 -3.81 -8.43
N SER A 124 -1.54 -3.55 -8.62
CA SER A 124 -2.53 -4.59 -8.88
C SER A 124 -2.29 -5.33 -10.21
N LEU A 125 -2.11 -4.57 -11.29
CA LEU A 125 -2.04 -5.09 -12.65
C LEU A 125 -0.63 -5.58 -13.00
N PHE A 126 0.40 -4.77 -12.72
CA PHE A 126 1.78 -5.03 -13.15
C PHE A 126 2.69 -5.54 -12.03
N ALA A 127 2.21 -5.65 -10.79
CA ALA A 127 3.02 -5.98 -9.61
C ALA A 127 4.19 -5.01 -9.39
N VAL A 128 4.03 -3.76 -9.84
CA VAL A 128 5.02 -2.69 -9.67
C VAL A 128 4.61 -1.80 -8.51
N CYS A 129 5.43 -1.80 -7.46
CA CYS A 129 5.22 -1.02 -6.26
C CYS A 129 6.21 0.15 -6.22
N VAL A 130 5.76 1.35 -6.58
CA VAL A 130 6.60 2.56 -6.58
C VAL A 130 7.22 2.82 -5.20
N GLY A 131 6.43 2.68 -4.13
CA GLY A 131 6.93 2.83 -2.75
C GLY A 131 8.03 1.82 -2.40
N CYS A 132 7.95 0.60 -2.92
CA CYS A 132 8.94 -0.43 -2.71
C CYS A 132 10.25 -0.11 -3.45
N HIS A 133 10.18 0.40 -4.68
CA HIS A 133 11.35 0.87 -5.42
C HIS A 133 12.06 2.02 -4.68
N ILE A 134 11.30 3.00 -4.17
CA ILE A 134 11.85 4.10 -3.37
C ILE A 134 12.54 3.54 -2.11
N TYR A 135 11.93 2.58 -1.41
CA TYR A 135 12.55 1.95 -0.24
C TYR A 135 13.87 1.27 -0.60
N THR A 136 13.91 0.47 -1.67
CA THR A 136 15.15 -0.18 -2.13
C THR A 136 16.22 0.85 -2.47
N LEU A 137 15.87 1.92 -3.18
CA LEU A 137 16.82 3.00 -3.49
C LEU A 137 17.38 3.66 -2.22
N THR A 138 16.52 4.01 -1.25
CA THR A 138 17.00 4.63 0.00
C THR A 138 17.93 3.73 0.80
N GLN A 139 17.68 2.41 0.83
CA GLN A 139 18.59 1.45 1.46
C GLN A 139 19.93 1.32 0.72
N LEU A 140 19.92 1.37 -0.61
CA LEU A 140 21.14 1.36 -1.42
C LEU A 140 22.00 2.59 -1.15
N PHE A 141 21.40 3.79 -1.15
CA PHE A 141 22.13 5.03 -0.82
C PHE A 141 22.71 5.01 0.60
N LYS A 142 21.97 4.48 1.57
CA LYS A 142 22.47 4.33 2.95
C LYS A 142 23.66 3.37 3.02
N LYS A 143 23.67 2.30 2.22
CA LYS A 143 24.78 1.36 2.12
C LYS A 143 26.03 2.01 1.51
N THR A 144 25.88 2.78 0.44
CA THR A 144 27.00 3.47 -0.24
C THR A 144 27.69 4.51 0.64
N LYS A 145 26.95 5.17 1.54
CA LYS A 145 27.51 6.18 2.46
C LYS A 145 28.25 5.57 3.68
N SER A 146 28.17 4.25 3.86
CA SER A 146 28.73 3.54 5.02
C SER A 146 30.03 2.79 4.69
N TYR A 147 30.64 3.07 3.54
CA TYR A 147 31.95 2.59 3.10
C TYR A 147 32.87 3.79 2.87
#